data_AF-A0A7S0Y3A9-F1
#
_entry.id   AF-A0A7S0Y3A9-F1
#
_cell.length_a   1.000
_cell.length_b   1.000
_cell.length_c   1.000
_cell.angle_alpha   90.00
_cell.angle_beta   90.00
_cell.angle_gamma   90.00
#
_symmetry.space_group_name_H-M   'P 1'
#
loop_
_entity.id
_entity.type
_entity.pdbx_description
1 polymer ?
#
loop_
_entity_poly.entity_id
_entity_poly.type
_entity_poly.pdbx_seq_one_letter_code
_entity_poly.pdbx_strand_id
1 'polypeptide(L)'
;ETVLDYGTGSGVLGMAAHVLGSGRVLGIDIDDEALDAAAENLELNEISDDEVTLRHTREVVQDSSGVILRDDAAGQSTQFDIVVANILVGPLMKLAPVLSMAVKEES
;
A
#
# COMPACT_ATOMS: atom_id res chain seq x y z
N GLU A 1 11.62 3.57 -6.96
CA GLU A 1 10.20 3.96 -7.00
C GLU A 1 9.53 3.57 -5.69
N THR A 2 8.51 4.32 -5.28
CA THR A 2 7.63 4.02 -4.13
C THR A 2 6.32 3.42 -4.63
N VAL A 3 5.86 2.34 -4.01
CA VAL A 3 4.67 1.60 -4.46
C VAL A 3 3.63 1.51 -3.35
N LEU A 4 2.37 1.74 -3.70
CA LEU A 4 1.20 1.44 -2.87
C LEU A 4 0.53 0.16 -3.39
N ASP A 5 0.39 -0.85 -2.53
CA ASP A 5 -0.41 -2.05 -2.75
C ASP A 5 -1.70 -1.98 -1.92
N TYR A 6 -2.79 -1.52 -2.53
CA TYR A 6 -4.07 -1.30 -1.85
C TYR A 6 -4.98 -2.54 -1.94
N GLY A 7 -5.34 -3.09 -0.78
CA GLY A 7 -5.94 -4.42 -0.65
C GLY A 7 -4.89 -5.49 -0.83
N THR A 8 -3.82 -5.40 -0.04
CA THR A 8 -2.60 -6.20 -0.20
C THR A 8 -2.86 -7.70 0.00
N GLY A 9 -3.90 -8.10 0.74
CA GLY A 9 -4.26 -9.50 0.95
C GLY A 9 -3.06 -10.28 1.49
N SER A 10 -2.59 -11.29 0.74
CA SER A 10 -1.39 -12.07 1.06
C SER A 10 -0.05 -11.32 0.97
N GLY A 11 -0.01 -10.08 0.51
CA GLY A 11 1.23 -9.32 0.28
C GLY A 11 1.92 -9.57 -1.06
N VAL A 12 1.35 -10.41 -1.93
CA VAL A 12 2.04 -10.89 -3.15
C VAL A 12 2.42 -9.77 -4.14
N LEU A 13 1.59 -8.75 -4.31
CA LEU A 13 1.89 -7.65 -5.23
C LEU A 13 2.93 -6.70 -4.63
N GLY A 14 2.81 -6.38 -3.34
CA GLY A 14 3.83 -5.63 -2.62
C GLY A 14 5.20 -6.32 -2.64
N MET A 15 5.24 -7.63 -2.40
CA MET A 15 6.46 -8.44 -2.53
C MET A 15 7.02 -8.44 -3.95
N ALA A 16 6.17 -8.61 -4.97
CA ALA A 16 6.60 -8.54 -6.35
C ALA A 16 7.21 -7.18 -6.70
N ALA A 17 6.59 -6.08 -6.23
CA ALA A 17 7.12 -4.74 -6.41
C ALA A 17 8.51 -4.58 -5.76
N HIS A 18 8.69 -5.09 -4.54
CA HIS A 18 9.98 -5.11 -3.86
C HIS A 18 11.04 -5.89 -4.65
N VAL A 19 10.74 -7.13 -5.07
CA VAL A 19 11.64 -7.97 -5.86
C VAL A 19 12.04 -7.32 -7.20
N LEU A 20 11.15 -6.54 -7.80
CA LEU A 20 11.41 -5.79 -9.03
C LEU A 20 12.26 -4.52 -8.81
N GLY A 21 12.70 -4.24 -7.58
CA GLY A 21 13.61 -3.15 -7.25
C GLY A 21 12.92 -1.87 -6.76
N SER A 22 11.65 -1.95 -6.32
CA SER A 22 11.00 -0.82 -5.65
C SER A 22 11.73 -0.49 -4.35
N GLY A 23 11.96 0.80 -4.11
CA GLY A 23 12.76 1.25 -2.96
C GLY A 23 11.97 1.28 -1.65
N ARG A 24 10.64 1.41 -1.72
CA ARG A 24 9.72 1.28 -0.58
C ARG A 24 8.35 0.83 -1.07
N VAL A 25 7.73 -0.09 -0.34
CA VAL A 25 6.37 -0.56 -0.61
C VAL A 25 5.51 -0.37 0.62
N LEU A 26 4.30 0.17 0.43
CA LEU A 26 3.26 0.23 1.45
C LEU A 26 2.11 -0.70 1.05
N GLY A 27 1.89 -1.76 1.83
CA GLY A 27 0.71 -2.62 1.72
C GLY A 27 -0.39 -2.17 2.67
N ILE A 28 -1.61 -1.99 2.16
CA ILE A 28 -2.78 -1.64 2.97
C ILE A 28 -3.84 -2.71 2.85
N ASP A 29 -4.42 -3.14 3.96
CA ASP A 29 -5.66 -3.91 3.97
C ASP A 29 -6.67 -3.39 5.00
N ILE A 30 -7.92 -3.82 4.90
CA ILE A 30 -8.97 -3.56 5.88
C ILE A 30 -9.16 -4.75 6.83
N ASP A 31 -8.61 -5.91 6.50
CA ASP A 31 -8.73 -7.13 7.27
C ASP A 31 -7.43 -7.41 8.06
N ASP A 32 -7.52 -7.49 9.39
CA ASP A 32 -6.38 -7.83 10.25
C ASP A 32 -5.83 -9.22 9.88
N GLU A 33 -6.68 -10.21 9.54
CA GLU A 33 -6.22 -11.56 9.17
C GLU A 33 -5.40 -11.55 7.87
N ALA A 34 -5.72 -10.66 6.93
CA ALA A 34 -4.95 -10.49 5.71
C ALA A 34 -3.57 -9.89 6.00
N LEU A 35 -3.49 -8.91 6.91
CA LEU A 35 -2.22 -8.29 7.30
C LEU A 35 -1.31 -9.29 8.02
N ASP A 36 -1.85 -10.12 8.90
CA ASP A 36 -1.11 -11.20 9.56
C ASP A 36 -0.54 -12.18 8.51
N ALA A 37 -1.37 -12.62 7.55
CA ALA A 37 -0.94 -13.50 6.48
C ALA A 37 0.12 -12.86 5.55
N ALA A 38 -0.01 -11.55 5.26
CA ALA A 38 1.00 -10.82 4.51
C ALA A 38 2.33 -10.74 5.26
N ALA A 39 2.31 -10.45 6.56
CA ALA A 39 3.50 -10.38 7.38
C ALA A 39 4.23 -11.74 7.41
N GLU A 40 3.51 -12.84 7.62
CA GLU A 40 4.07 -14.19 7.55
C GLU A 40 4.70 -14.48 6.18
N ASN A 41 4.04 -14.08 5.09
CA ASN A 41 4.59 -14.29 3.74
C ASN A 41 5.85 -13.45 3.47
N LEU A 42 5.92 -12.22 3.97
CA LEU A 42 7.10 -11.39 3.87
C LEU A 42 8.27 -12.01 4.65
N GLU A 43 8.02 -12.46 5.88
CA GLU A 43 9.02 -13.15 6.70
C GLU A 43 9.55 -14.41 6.01
N LEU A 44 8.66 -15.23 5.43
CA LEU A 44 9.04 -16.44 4.66
C LEU A 44 9.92 -16.15 3.45
N ASN A 45 9.87 -14.93 2.92
CA ASN A 45 10.69 -14.49 1.79
C ASN A 45 11.85 -13.57 2.22
N GLU A 46 12.15 -13.51 3.52
CA GLU A 46 13.24 -12.73 4.10
C GLU A 46 13.13 -11.22 3.82
N ILE A 47 11.89 -10.71 3.67
CA ILE A 47 11.60 -9.29 3.43
C ILE A 47 11.26 -8.61 4.75
N SER A 48 11.94 -7.52 5.06
CA SER A 48 11.76 -6.77 6.30
C SER A 48 10.64 -5.74 6.23
N ASP A 49 10.10 -5.36 7.40
CA ASP A 49 9.06 -4.33 7.55
C ASP A 49 9.46 -2.94 7.00
N ASP A 50 10.78 -2.67 6.93
CA ASP A 50 11.34 -1.44 6.36
C ASP A 50 11.31 -1.43 4.82
N GLU A 51 11.29 -2.61 4.20
CA GLU A 51 11.23 -2.78 2.74
C GLU A 51 9.78 -2.81 2.24
N VAL A 52 8.93 -3.57 2.96
CA VAL A 52 7.49 -3.65 2.72
C VAL A 52 6.77 -3.39 4.04
N THR A 53 6.21 -2.19 4.17
CA THR A 53 5.47 -1.79 5.36
C THR A 53 4.00 -2.14 5.20
N LEU A 54 3.42 -2.83 6.17
CA LEU A 54 1.99 -3.18 6.20
C LEU A 54 1.22 -2.27 7.15
N ARG A 55 0.04 -1.78 6.73
CA ARG A 55 -0.83 -0.93 7.55
C ARG A 55 -2.30 -1.29 7.36
N HIS A 56 -3.06 -1.18 8.45
CA HIS A 56 -4.50 -1.27 8.34
C HIS A 56 -5.09 0.03 7.83
N THR A 57 -6.19 -0.06 7.08
CA THR A 57 -6.99 1.07 6.59
C THR A 57 -7.40 2.07 7.71
N ARG A 58 -7.47 1.64 8.98
CA ARG A 58 -7.79 2.50 10.13
C ARG A 58 -6.63 3.41 10.54
N GLU A 59 -5.42 3.10 10.10
CA GLU A 59 -4.19 3.88 10.31
C GLU A 59 -3.95 4.85 9.16
N VAL A 60 -4.84 4.89 8.17
CA VAL A 60 -4.79 5.84 7.07
C VAL A 60 -6.03 6.74 7.05
N VAL A 61 -5.86 7.96 6.56
CA VAL A 61 -6.92 8.88 6.17
C VAL A 61 -7.02 8.81 4.65
N GLN A 62 -8.24 8.65 4.16
CA GLN A 62 -8.54 8.68 2.73
C GLN A 62 -9.45 9.85 2.49
N ASP A 63 -8.94 10.86 1.79
CA ASP A 63 -9.71 12.05 1.49
C ASP A 63 -9.42 12.56 0.08
N SER A 64 -9.87 13.79 -0.21
CA SER A 64 -9.66 14.48 -1.47
C SER A 64 -8.20 14.85 -1.76
N SER A 65 -7.23 14.35 -0.99
CA SER A 65 -5.79 14.48 -1.24
C SER A 65 -5.08 13.13 -1.40
N GLY A 66 -5.83 12.01 -1.38
CA GLY A 66 -5.32 10.66 -1.62
C GLY A 66 -5.34 9.79 -0.37
N VAL A 67 -4.36 8.88 -0.27
CA VAL A 67 -4.15 8.00 0.88
C VAL A 67 -3.04 8.58 1.76
N ILE A 68 -3.37 8.93 3.00
CA ILE A 68 -2.46 9.59 3.96
C ILE A 68 -2.30 8.69 5.20
N LEU A 69 -1.10 8.52 5.72
CA LEU A 69 -0.90 7.82 7.01
C LEU A 69 -1.30 8.74 8.19
N ARG A 70 -2.07 8.25 9.17
CA ARG A 70 -2.56 9.04 10.31
C ARG A 70 -1.48 9.52 11.27
N ASP A 71 -0.38 8.78 11.37
CA ASP A 71 0.70 9.02 12.33
C ASP A 71 2.01 9.37 11.62
N ASP A 72 1.92 10.30 10.66
CA ASP A 72 3.06 10.76 9.88
C ASP A 72 3.88 11.85 10.61
N ALA A 73 4.34 11.58 11.83
CA ALA A 73 5.32 12.45 12.50
C ALA A 73 6.58 12.73 11.63
N ALA A 74 6.77 12.00 10.53
CA ALA A 74 7.85 12.10 9.55
C ALA A 74 7.50 12.76 8.19
N GLY A 75 6.27 13.23 7.94
CA GLY A 75 5.93 13.94 6.69
C GLY A 75 6.07 13.08 5.41
N GLN A 76 5.61 11.83 5.46
CA GLN A 76 5.72 10.91 4.33
C GLN A 76 4.74 11.27 3.22
N SER A 77 5.24 11.21 1.97
CA SER A 77 4.48 11.62 0.78
C SER A 77 3.16 10.86 0.66
N THR A 78 2.09 11.59 0.39
CA THR A 78 0.74 11.07 0.10
C THR A 78 0.62 10.50 -1.32
N GLN A 79 1.74 10.47 -2.05
CA GLN A 79 1.81 10.06 -3.45
C GLN A 79 2.91 9.03 -3.69
N PHE A 80 2.61 8.09 -4.57
CA PHE A 80 3.43 6.95 -4.93
C PHE A 80 3.77 7.01 -6.42
N ASP A 81 4.94 6.50 -6.80
CA ASP A 81 5.29 6.38 -8.22
C ASP A 81 4.35 5.37 -8.91
N ILE A 82 3.93 4.32 -8.17
CA ILE A 82 3.03 3.28 -8.67
C ILE A 82 1.97 2.99 -7.61
N VAL A 83 0.71 2.89 -8.03
CA VAL A 83 -0.40 2.39 -7.20
C VAL A 83 -0.98 1.14 -7.87
N VAL A 84 -1.02 0.04 -7.13
CA VAL A 84 -1.69 -1.20 -7.54
C VAL A 84 -2.84 -1.50 -6.57
N ALA A 85 -3.94 -2.01 -7.12
CA ALA A 85 -5.11 -2.39 -6.34
C ALA A 85 -5.80 -3.60 -6.99
N ASN A 86 -5.55 -4.79 -6.46
CA ASN A 86 -6.19 -6.02 -6.92
C ASN A 86 -7.34 -6.41 -5.98
N ILE A 87 -8.42 -5.63 -6.04
CA ILE A 87 -9.59 -5.76 -5.17
C ILE A 87 -10.88 -5.91 -5.98
N LEU A 88 -11.97 -6.24 -5.29
CA LEU A 88 -13.29 -6.36 -5.90
C LEU A 88 -13.72 -5.07 -6.61
N VAL A 89 -14.45 -5.23 -7.73
CA VAL A 89 -14.90 -4.11 -8.58
C VAL A 89 -15.73 -3.05 -7.82
N GLY A 90 -16.58 -3.47 -6.88
CA GLY A 90 -17.44 -2.56 -6.13
C GLY A 90 -16.65 -1.56 -5.27
N PRO A 91 -15.80 -2.04 -4.34
CA PRO A 91 -14.83 -1.20 -3.62
C PRO A 91 -13.90 -0.41 -4.56
N LEU A 92 -13.37 -1.04 -5.61
CA LEU A 92 -12.46 -0.38 -6.55
C LEU A 92 -13.08 0.86 -7.19
N MET A 93 -14.32 0.77 -7.69
CA MET A 93 -15.02 1.90 -8.30
C MET A 93 -15.23 3.06 -7.33
N LYS A 94 -15.43 2.78 -6.04
CA LYS A 94 -15.60 3.81 -5.00
C LYS A 94 -14.27 4.48 -4.64
N LEU A 95 -13.19 3.71 -4.64
CA LEU A 95 -11.85 4.16 -4.24
C LEU A 95 -11.04 4.75 -5.40
N ALA A 96 -11.39 4.46 -6.65
CA ALA A 96 -10.65 4.90 -7.83
C ALA A 96 -10.29 6.40 -7.82
N PRO A 97 -11.19 7.34 -7.44
CA PRO A 97 -10.81 8.75 -7.35
C PRO A 97 -9.68 9.00 -6.34
N VAL A 98 -9.76 8.40 -5.14
CA VAL A 98 -8.76 8.55 -4.07
C VAL A 98 -7.44 7.90 -4.48
N LEU A 99 -7.47 6.69 -5.02
CA LEU A 99 -6.28 5.96 -5.48
C LEU A 99 -5.57 6.68 -6.63
N SER A 100 -6.32 7.34 -7.52
CA SER A 100 -5.73 8.10 -8.63
C SER A 100 -4.97 9.33 -8.12
N MET A 101 -5.45 9.98 -7.06
CA MET A 101 -4.76 11.12 -6.44
C MET A 101 -3.50 10.70 -5.66
N ALA A 102 -3.44 9.44 -5.24
CA ALA A 102 -2.26 8.87 -4.61
C ALA A 102 -1.14 8.52 -5.61
N VAL A 103 -1.33 8.73 -6.92
CA VAL A 103 -0.26 8.60 -7.92
C VAL A 103 0.44 9.95 -8.06
N LYS A 104 1.78 9.98 -8.08
CA LYS A 104 2.55 11.20 -8.39
C LYS A 104 2.25 11.67 -9.82
N GLU A 105 2.21 12.98 -10.04
CA GLU A 105 2.19 13.51 -11.40
C GLU A 105 3.53 13.24 -12.08
N GLU A 106 3.50 12.71 -13.32
CA GLU A 106 4.72 12.59 -14.12
C GLU A 106 5.27 13.99 -14.41
N SER A 107 6.57 14.20 -14.13
CA SER A 107 7.28 15.46 -14.36
C SER A 107 7.77 15.62 -15.79
#